data_AF-A0A813DHJ9-F1
#
_entry.id   AF-A0A813DHJ9-F1
#
_cell.length_a   1.000
_cell.length_b   1.000
_cell.length_c   1.000
_cell.angle_alpha   90.00
_cell.angle_beta   90.00
_cell.angle_gamma   90.00
#
_symmetry.space_group_name_H-M   'P 1'
#
loop_
_entity.id
_entity.type
_entity.pdbx_description
1 polymer ?
#
loop_
_entity_poly.entity_id
_entity_poly.type
_entity_poly.pdbx_seq_one_letter_code
_entity_poly.pdbx_strand_id
1 'polypeptide(L)'
;SWPLVLSQGKQQPPQQHQQQQHLAQGFVPRQQQQQQQQHQQQQQIIESSDSVHEARSWQNEIDQDDYYQSLRHHYWGKVLSEQAVLDRLQRPPASSEELATWRSWLNACADGLCSCDSFAFLGVETCACPHLPPTVGQLGRTLKFGRLIWCAAAASQVDSAADLFTYRGGSAVLLAHGMSSSPKARQRQALLWAWELNRLEAQQAARNLERLGAEVTWLSPSEWEGEETQAALEALAVGGAPGSPPSPTAPVVRALVISAAPFLHRPGDEAELGEAALIRAPCRPGLGRGVEFAVLDPTGPIVPEIANLLVSCPNLRWLAVNNVNLPHHAGWAARQLANLTGWHVLAQGEYEVPEVQIGSVTYPTMRHWRLLARSDALRVLPPALSKVLPS
;
A
#
# COMPACT_ATOMS: atom_id res chain seq x y z
N SER A 1 -31.25 58.07 27.26
CA SER A 1 -31.62 58.73 28.52
C SER A 1 -31.21 57.85 29.69
N TRP A 2 -30.14 58.24 30.39
CA TRP A 2 -29.86 57.91 31.80
C TRP A 2 -30.84 58.71 32.70
N PRO A 3 -31.09 58.40 34.01
CA PRO A 3 -30.06 58.06 35.01
C PRO A 3 -30.44 57.20 36.25
N LEU A 4 -29.40 56.96 37.06
CA LEU A 4 -29.29 57.07 38.54
C LEU A 4 -29.18 55.80 39.43
N VAL A 5 -28.33 56.01 40.44
CA VAL A 5 -27.54 55.12 41.33
C VAL A 5 -28.09 55.14 42.77
N LEU A 6 -27.77 54.11 43.58
CA LEU A 6 -27.37 54.09 45.03
C LEU A 6 -27.71 52.69 45.62
N SER A 7 -26.79 51.75 45.89
CA SER A 7 -25.73 51.60 46.94
C SER A 7 -26.21 51.16 48.33
N GLN A 8 -25.69 50.02 48.81
CA GLN A 8 -25.27 49.61 50.19
C GLN A 8 -25.26 48.06 50.23
N GLY A 9 -24.25 47.30 50.65
CA GLY A 9 -23.06 47.53 51.46
C GLY A 9 -23.13 46.64 52.70
N LYS A 10 -22.42 45.49 52.74
CA LYS A 10 -22.02 44.82 53.99
C LYS A 10 -20.71 44.04 53.81
N GLN A 11 -19.76 44.37 54.68
CA GLN A 11 -18.39 43.88 54.78
C GLN A 11 -18.33 42.58 55.60
N GLN A 12 -17.35 41.72 55.29
CA GLN A 12 -16.75 40.79 56.26
C GLN A 12 -15.22 40.75 56.08
N PRO A 13 -14.45 40.58 57.17
CA PRO A 13 -13.00 40.83 57.24
C PRO A 13 -12.13 39.56 56.98
N PRO A 14 -10.79 39.67 56.94
CA PRO A 14 -9.91 38.74 56.24
C PRO A 14 -9.35 37.64 57.14
N GLN A 15 -9.09 36.46 56.57
CA GLN A 15 -8.19 35.47 57.15
C GLN A 15 -6.97 35.29 56.25
N GLN A 16 -5.84 35.82 56.72
CA GLN A 16 -4.50 35.38 56.35
C GLN A 16 -4.13 34.20 57.27
N HIS A 17 -3.78 33.04 56.72
CA HIS A 17 -2.64 32.24 57.20
C HIS A 17 -2.32 31.07 56.25
N GLN A 18 -1.03 30.98 55.91
CA GLN A 18 -0.24 29.77 55.72
C GLN A 18 -0.68 28.74 54.65
N GLN A 19 -0.01 28.78 53.49
CA GLN A 19 0.90 27.69 53.10
C GLN A 19 1.73 28.10 51.87
N GLN A 20 2.96 28.54 52.13
CA GLN A 20 4.07 28.35 51.21
C GLN A 20 4.47 26.87 51.29
N GLN A 21 4.37 26.14 50.19
CA GLN A 21 5.30 25.08 49.74
C GLN A 21 4.71 24.40 48.48
N HIS A 22 5.59 24.05 47.53
CA HIS A 22 5.34 23.45 46.21
C HIS A 22 5.21 24.39 44.99
N LEU A 23 6.25 25.19 44.76
CA LEU A 23 6.66 25.56 43.38
C LEU A 23 8.11 25.10 43.19
N ALA A 24 8.27 23.80 42.96
CA ALA A 24 9.52 23.19 42.51
C ALA A 24 9.21 21.97 41.64
N GLN A 25 8.43 22.19 40.58
CA GLN A 25 8.24 21.26 39.46
C GLN A 25 8.01 22.11 38.20
N GLY A 26 8.68 21.95 37.06
CA GLY A 26 9.96 21.33 36.80
C GLY A 26 10.63 22.19 35.73
N PHE A 27 11.70 22.90 36.11
CA PHE A 27 12.65 23.41 35.13
C PHE A 27 13.49 22.21 34.70
N VAL A 28 13.02 21.47 33.68
CA VAL A 28 13.95 20.71 32.86
C VAL A 28 14.90 21.76 32.27
N PRO A 29 16.21 21.71 32.55
CA PRO A 29 17.12 22.70 32.00
C PRO A 29 16.95 22.67 30.49
N ARG A 30 16.78 23.84 29.85
CA ARG A 30 16.70 23.94 28.37
C ARG A 30 17.80 23.12 27.67
N GLN A 31 18.93 22.96 28.34
CA GLN A 31 20.07 22.13 27.94
C GLN A 31 19.73 20.63 27.80
N GLN A 32 18.91 20.06 28.68
CA GLN A 32 18.49 18.66 28.62
C GLN A 32 17.49 18.42 27.48
N GLN A 33 16.59 19.39 27.26
CA GLN A 33 15.66 19.34 26.14
C GLN A 33 16.39 19.50 24.79
N GLN A 34 17.41 20.36 24.76
CA GLN A 34 18.27 20.56 23.58
C GLN A 34 19.17 19.35 23.31
N GLN A 35 19.67 18.68 24.35
CA GLN A 35 20.40 17.42 24.21
C GLN A 35 19.50 16.29 23.72
N GLN A 36 18.25 16.17 24.22
CA GLN A 36 17.30 15.20 23.68
C GLN A 36 16.97 15.46 22.21
N GLN A 37 16.78 16.72 21.81
CA GLN A 37 16.56 17.08 20.40
C GLN A 37 17.78 16.78 19.52
N GLN A 38 19.01 17.06 19.99
CA GLN A 38 20.23 16.72 19.27
C GLN A 38 20.43 15.21 19.15
N HIS A 39 20.11 14.45 20.19
CA HIS A 39 20.22 12.99 20.16
C HIS A 39 19.18 12.36 19.22
N GLN A 40 17.95 12.89 19.19
CA GLN A 40 16.93 12.48 18.22
C GLN A 40 17.33 12.83 16.78
N GLN A 41 17.91 14.02 16.54
CA GLN A 41 18.43 14.37 15.22
C GLN A 41 19.60 13.49 14.80
N GLN A 42 20.53 13.18 15.70
CA GLN A 42 21.65 12.28 15.39
C GLN A 42 21.18 10.85 15.10
N GLN A 43 20.19 10.33 15.84
CA GLN A 43 19.59 9.03 15.53
C GLN A 43 18.90 9.03 14.17
N GLN A 44 18.16 10.10 13.84
CA GLN A 44 17.57 10.25 12.49
C GLN A 44 18.63 10.31 11.39
N ILE A 45 19.79 10.93 11.63
CA ILE A 45 20.89 11.00 10.67
C ILE A 45 21.57 9.63 10.50
N ILE A 46 21.79 8.88 11.58
CA ILE A 46 22.40 7.53 11.52
C ILE A 46 21.44 6.53 10.84
N GLU A 47 20.14 6.57 11.16
CA GLU A 47 19.12 5.77 10.47
C GLU A 47 18.99 6.18 8.99
N SER A 48 19.22 7.46 8.66
CA SER A 48 19.30 7.92 7.28
C SER A 48 20.56 7.41 6.56
N SER A 49 21.69 7.23 7.24
CA SER A 49 22.92 6.75 6.60
C SER A 49 22.85 5.28 6.23
N ASP A 50 22.24 4.45 7.07
CA ASP A 50 22.08 3.01 6.80
C ASP A 50 21.06 2.77 5.68
N SER A 51 19.91 3.47 5.70
CA SER A 51 18.93 3.42 4.60
C SER A 51 19.49 3.99 3.28
N VAL A 52 20.34 5.01 3.33
CA VAL A 52 21.03 5.56 2.14
C VAL A 52 22.08 4.59 1.62
N HIS A 53 22.80 3.86 2.49
CA HIS A 53 23.73 2.83 2.08
C HIS A 53 23.03 1.64 1.43
N GLU A 54 21.90 1.20 1.99
CA GLU A 54 21.09 0.09 1.44
C GLU A 54 20.48 0.49 0.09
N ALA A 55 19.86 1.67 -0.01
CA ALA A 55 19.35 2.19 -1.28
C ALA A 55 20.45 2.39 -2.35
N ARG A 56 21.67 2.78 -1.94
CA ARG A 56 22.83 2.89 -2.85
C ARG A 56 23.36 1.53 -3.30
N SER A 57 23.27 0.50 -2.47
CA SER A 57 23.63 -0.87 -2.86
C SER A 57 22.73 -1.37 -3.99
N TRP A 58 21.42 -1.18 -3.85
CA TRP A 58 20.45 -1.50 -4.90
C TRP A 58 20.67 -0.68 -6.18
N GLN A 59 20.99 0.62 -6.07
CA GLN A 59 21.23 1.48 -7.23
C GLN A 59 22.47 1.04 -8.04
N ASN A 60 23.55 0.67 -7.35
CA ASN A 60 24.78 0.21 -8.02
C ASN A 60 24.60 -1.14 -8.73
N GLU A 61 23.64 -1.98 -8.30
CA GLU A 61 23.25 -3.21 -9.01
C GLU A 61 22.34 -2.93 -10.22
N ILE A 62 21.52 -1.88 -10.18
CA ILE A 62 20.64 -1.48 -11.28
C ILE A 62 21.45 -0.92 -12.46
N ASP A 63 22.50 -0.13 -12.18
CA ASP A 63 23.32 0.54 -13.21
C ASP A 63 24.25 -0.43 -13.99
N GLN A 64 24.41 -1.68 -13.57
CA GLN A 64 25.32 -2.62 -14.23
C GLN A 64 24.73 -3.36 -15.45
N ASP A 65 23.44 -3.29 -15.80
CA ASP A 65 22.94 -4.40 -16.63
C ASP A 65 21.73 -4.24 -17.55
N ASP A 66 21.79 -3.41 -18.59
CA ASP A 66 20.88 -3.56 -19.74
C ASP A 66 20.95 -5.00 -20.33
N TYR A 67 22.13 -5.63 -20.29
CA TYR A 67 22.36 -6.99 -20.75
C TYR A 67 21.73 -8.03 -19.81
N TYR A 68 21.99 -8.01 -18.50
CA TYR A 68 21.38 -9.01 -17.61
C TYR A 68 19.89 -8.74 -17.38
N GLN A 69 19.42 -7.49 -17.45
CA GLN A 69 17.99 -7.21 -17.44
C GLN A 69 17.31 -7.78 -18.68
N SER A 70 17.95 -7.67 -19.86
CA SER A 70 17.44 -8.31 -21.09
C SER A 70 17.45 -9.84 -21.01
N LEU A 71 18.48 -10.45 -20.43
CA LEU A 71 18.54 -11.90 -20.18
C LEU A 71 17.48 -12.35 -19.19
N ARG A 72 17.30 -11.63 -18.07
CA ARG A 72 16.25 -11.91 -17.08
C ARG A 72 14.85 -11.76 -17.67
N HIS A 73 14.61 -10.71 -18.47
CA HIS A 73 13.36 -10.57 -19.23
C HIS A 73 13.11 -11.77 -20.13
N HIS A 74 14.15 -12.26 -20.81
CA HIS A 74 14.04 -13.41 -21.68
C HIS A 74 13.74 -14.70 -20.90
N TYR A 75 14.48 -14.96 -19.82
CA TYR A 75 14.29 -16.13 -18.97
C TYR A 75 12.89 -16.16 -18.36
N TRP A 76 12.45 -15.07 -17.73
CA TRP A 76 11.11 -15.01 -17.12
C TRP A 76 9.99 -14.95 -18.15
N GLY A 77 10.24 -14.37 -19.32
CA GLY A 77 9.35 -14.49 -20.47
C GLY A 77 9.15 -15.96 -20.88
N LYS A 78 10.21 -16.76 -20.86
CA LYS A 78 10.14 -18.21 -21.11
C LYS A 78 9.36 -18.93 -20.01
N VAL A 79 9.61 -18.64 -18.73
CA VAL A 79 8.87 -19.23 -17.60
C VAL A 79 7.37 -18.93 -17.70
N LEU A 80 7.00 -17.67 -17.98
CA LEU A 80 5.59 -17.28 -18.17
C LEU A 80 4.95 -17.90 -19.42
N SER A 81 5.77 -18.31 -20.40
CA SER A 81 5.34 -19.02 -21.60
C SER A 81 5.26 -20.54 -21.41
N GLU A 82 5.68 -21.08 -20.27
CA GLU A 82 5.52 -22.51 -19.99
C GLU A 82 4.04 -22.87 -19.92
N GLN A 83 3.65 -23.96 -20.59
CA GLN A 83 2.23 -24.32 -20.73
C GLN A 83 1.53 -24.46 -19.38
N ALA A 84 2.19 -25.03 -18.37
CA ALA A 84 1.63 -25.17 -17.03
C ALA A 84 1.37 -23.81 -16.32
N VAL A 85 2.15 -22.76 -16.65
CA VAL A 85 1.91 -21.40 -16.17
C VAL A 85 0.78 -20.76 -16.97
N LEU A 86 0.80 -20.92 -18.30
CA LEU A 86 -0.27 -20.43 -19.18
C LEU A 86 -1.63 -21.00 -18.81
N ASP A 87 -1.75 -22.30 -18.55
CA ASP A 87 -3.01 -22.95 -18.16
C ASP A 87 -3.59 -22.35 -16.86
N ARG A 88 -2.72 -21.90 -15.95
CA ARG A 88 -3.12 -21.24 -14.70
C ARG A 88 -3.58 -19.81 -14.93
N LEU A 89 -2.87 -19.05 -15.78
CA LEU A 89 -3.11 -17.63 -16.02
C LEU A 89 -4.24 -17.39 -17.02
N GLN A 90 -4.40 -18.27 -18.00
CA GLN A 90 -5.37 -18.11 -19.07
C GLN A 90 -6.78 -18.42 -18.58
N ARG A 91 -7.72 -17.58 -18.99
CA ARG A 91 -9.15 -17.76 -18.76
C ARG A 91 -9.88 -17.45 -20.07
N PRO A 92 -11.04 -18.07 -20.32
CA PRO A 92 -11.85 -17.66 -21.45
C PRO A 92 -12.12 -16.14 -21.35
N PRO A 93 -11.94 -15.37 -22.44
CA PRO A 93 -12.04 -13.92 -22.41
C PRO A 93 -13.42 -13.49 -21.89
N ALA A 94 -13.44 -12.37 -21.16
CA ALA A 94 -14.68 -11.70 -20.79
C ALA A 94 -15.36 -11.16 -22.06
N SER A 95 -16.69 -11.10 -22.05
CA SER A 95 -17.45 -10.53 -23.15
C SER A 95 -17.21 -9.01 -23.25
N SER A 96 -17.46 -8.45 -24.43
CA SER A 96 -17.40 -7.00 -24.63
C SER A 96 -18.36 -6.24 -23.69
N GLU A 97 -19.49 -6.85 -23.33
CA GLU A 97 -20.48 -6.29 -22.41
C GLU A 97 -19.96 -6.28 -20.95
N GLU A 98 -19.36 -7.37 -20.49
CA GLU A 98 -18.72 -7.46 -19.17
C GLU A 98 -17.62 -6.41 -19.04
N LEU A 99 -16.79 -6.26 -20.08
CA LEU A 99 -15.74 -5.25 -20.14
C LEU A 99 -16.31 -3.83 -20.11
N ALA A 100 -17.30 -3.53 -20.96
CA ALA A 100 -17.91 -2.21 -21.01
C ALA A 100 -18.56 -1.83 -19.67
N THR A 101 -19.25 -2.78 -19.03
CA THR A 101 -19.88 -2.60 -17.73
C THR A 101 -18.86 -2.23 -16.67
N TRP A 102 -17.78 -3.01 -16.54
CA TRP A 102 -16.75 -2.75 -15.54
C TRP A 102 -15.99 -1.45 -15.80
N ARG A 103 -15.66 -1.14 -17.06
CA ARG A 103 -15.00 0.13 -17.42
C ARG A 103 -15.88 1.34 -17.08
N SER A 104 -17.16 1.28 -17.43
CA SER A 104 -18.12 2.35 -17.13
C SER A 104 -18.26 2.53 -15.61
N TRP A 105 -18.46 1.42 -14.89
CA TRP A 105 -18.63 1.43 -13.44
C TRP A 105 -17.41 1.98 -12.70
N LEU A 106 -16.19 1.52 -13.05
CA LEU A 106 -14.95 1.97 -12.41
C LEU A 106 -14.72 3.46 -12.61
N ASN A 107 -14.98 3.98 -13.82
CA ASN A 107 -14.87 5.41 -14.07
C ASN A 107 -15.90 6.20 -13.26
N ALA A 108 -17.17 5.78 -13.28
CA ALA A 108 -18.21 6.46 -12.51
C ALA A 108 -17.95 6.43 -10.99
N CYS A 109 -17.43 5.31 -10.47
CA CYS A 109 -17.00 5.21 -9.08
C CYS A 109 -15.83 6.17 -8.78
N ALA A 110 -14.78 6.17 -9.61
CA ALA A 110 -13.61 7.02 -9.40
C ALA A 110 -13.92 8.52 -9.54
N ASP A 111 -14.87 8.87 -10.40
CA ASP A 111 -15.31 10.26 -10.61
C ASP A 111 -16.31 10.71 -9.52
N GLY A 112 -17.08 9.78 -8.93
CA GLY A 112 -17.97 10.05 -7.80
C GLY A 112 -17.26 10.14 -6.44
N LEU A 113 -16.00 9.70 -6.35
CA LEU A 113 -15.17 9.84 -5.16
C LEU A 113 -14.48 11.20 -5.13
N CYS A 114 -14.52 11.86 -3.97
CA CYS A 114 -13.86 13.14 -3.79
C CYS A 114 -12.33 13.02 -3.94
N SER A 115 -11.74 13.97 -4.67
CA SER A 115 -10.31 14.03 -4.99
C SER A 115 -9.52 15.04 -4.16
N CYS A 116 -10.14 15.84 -3.28
CA CYS A 116 -9.44 16.88 -2.54
C CYS A 116 -8.51 16.33 -1.47
N ASP A 117 -7.44 17.06 -1.12
CA ASP A 117 -6.65 16.81 0.08
C ASP A 117 -7.01 17.76 1.22
N SER A 118 -6.91 17.26 2.46
CA SER A 118 -7.03 18.10 3.66
C SER A 118 -5.72 18.83 4.00
N PHE A 119 -4.62 18.52 3.30
CA PHE A 119 -3.32 19.14 3.54
C PHE A 119 -3.17 20.42 2.71
N ALA A 120 -3.47 21.54 3.35
CA ALA A 120 -3.26 22.89 2.82
C ALA A 120 -1.76 23.21 2.77
N PHE A 121 -1.05 22.82 1.73
CA PHE A 121 0.30 23.36 1.51
C PHE A 121 0.30 24.67 0.71
N LEU A 122 -0.75 24.97 -0.08
CA LEU A 122 -0.80 26.18 -0.93
C LEU A 122 -2.24 26.68 -1.21
N GLY A 123 -3.05 26.90 -0.18
CA GLY A 123 -4.33 27.61 -0.36
C GLY A 123 -5.43 26.86 -1.14
N VAL A 124 -5.43 25.52 -1.10
CA VAL A 124 -6.50 24.69 -1.66
C VAL A 124 -7.67 24.62 -0.67
N GLU A 125 -8.89 24.79 -1.18
CA GLU A 125 -10.14 24.76 -0.43
C GLU A 125 -10.24 23.55 0.50
N THR A 126 -10.64 23.79 1.75
CA THR A 126 -10.99 22.74 2.70
C THR A 126 -12.28 22.05 2.24
N CYS A 127 -12.16 20.95 1.50
CA CYS A 127 -13.31 20.13 1.15
C CYS A 127 -13.70 19.25 2.36
N ALA A 128 -14.96 19.29 2.78
CA ALA A 128 -15.51 18.34 3.75
C ALA A 128 -15.74 16.97 3.08
N CYS A 129 -14.66 16.27 2.73
CA CYS A 129 -14.71 15.00 2.02
C CYS A 129 -14.35 13.82 2.93
N PRO A 130 -15.35 13.14 3.52
CA PRO A 130 -15.12 12.01 4.42
C PRO A 130 -14.88 10.66 3.69
N HIS A 131 -15.02 10.59 2.37
CA HIS A 131 -15.16 9.29 1.67
C HIS A 131 -13.89 8.45 1.51
N LEU A 132 -12.71 9.06 1.55
CA LEU A 132 -11.43 8.35 1.41
C LEU A 132 -10.48 8.81 2.51
N PRO A 133 -9.52 7.97 2.94
CA PRO A 133 -8.45 8.41 3.83
C PRO A 133 -7.69 9.59 3.21
N PRO A 134 -7.09 10.50 4.03
CA PRO A 134 -6.22 11.54 3.52
C PRO A 134 -5.15 10.97 2.59
N THR A 135 -4.70 11.73 1.59
CA THR A 135 -3.61 11.27 0.72
C THR A 135 -2.36 10.94 1.54
N VAL A 136 -1.89 9.73 1.35
CA VAL A 136 -0.66 9.18 1.91
C VAL A 136 0.19 8.71 0.73
N GLY A 137 1.50 8.92 0.80
CA GLY A 137 2.41 8.47 -0.26
C GLY A 137 2.17 9.18 -1.60
N GLN A 138 2.70 8.57 -2.68
CA GLN A 138 2.56 9.09 -4.04
C GLN A 138 1.24 8.67 -4.68
N LEU A 139 0.83 7.42 -4.45
CA LEU A 139 -0.43 6.86 -4.94
C LEU A 139 -1.59 7.17 -3.97
N GLY A 140 -2.01 8.44 -3.99
CA GLY A 140 -3.08 8.97 -3.15
C GLY A 140 -4.46 9.01 -3.81
N ARG A 141 -5.47 9.44 -3.02
CA ARG A 141 -6.84 9.65 -3.49
C ARG A 141 -6.99 10.80 -4.48
N THR A 142 -6.05 11.74 -4.50
CA THR A 142 -5.99 12.84 -5.48
C THR A 142 -5.82 12.34 -6.90
N LEU A 143 -5.09 11.25 -7.08
CA LEU A 143 -4.90 10.61 -8.37
C LEU A 143 -6.12 9.76 -8.74
N LYS A 144 -6.57 9.87 -9.99
CA LYS A 144 -7.61 8.98 -10.55
C LYS A 144 -7.22 7.52 -10.40
N PHE A 145 -5.93 7.21 -10.50
CA PHE A 145 -5.40 5.86 -10.29
C PHE A 145 -5.67 5.33 -8.87
N GLY A 146 -5.41 6.13 -7.83
CA GLY A 146 -5.70 5.74 -6.45
C GLY A 146 -7.20 5.50 -6.20
N ARG A 147 -8.07 6.35 -6.76
CA ARG A 147 -9.53 6.15 -6.68
C ARG A 147 -9.99 4.88 -7.39
N LEU A 148 -9.40 4.56 -8.54
CA LEU A 148 -9.67 3.31 -9.26
C LEU A 148 -9.22 2.06 -8.47
N ILE A 149 -8.06 2.11 -7.81
CA ILE A 149 -7.59 1.04 -6.92
C ILE A 149 -8.60 0.80 -5.80
N TRP A 150 -9.05 1.89 -5.15
CA TRP A 150 -10.07 1.80 -4.11
C TRP A 150 -11.38 1.19 -4.64
N CYS A 151 -11.88 1.68 -5.79
CA CYS A 151 -13.12 1.20 -6.40
C CYS A 151 -13.05 -0.30 -6.75
N ALA A 152 -11.95 -0.75 -7.33
CA ALA A 152 -11.73 -2.15 -7.65
C ALA A 152 -11.72 -3.02 -6.38
N ALA A 153 -11.02 -2.59 -5.32
CA ALA A 153 -10.97 -3.30 -4.05
C ALA A 153 -12.37 -3.41 -3.39
N ALA A 154 -13.14 -2.32 -3.40
CA ALA A 154 -14.48 -2.28 -2.81
C ALA A 154 -15.51 -3.14 -3.56
N ALA A 155 -15.51 -3.10 -4.90
CA ALA A 155 -16.49 -3.82 -5.72
C ALA A 155 -16.20 -5.32 -5.85
N SER A 156 -14.91 -5.69 -5.93
CA SER A 156 -14.52 -7.02 -6.39
C SER A 156 -14.51 -8.08 -5.30
N GLN A 157 -14.86 -7.67 -4.07
CA GLN A 157 -14.89 -8.54 -2.90
C GLN A 157 -13.55 -9.26 -2.73
N VAL A 158 -12.48 -8.46 -2.69
CA VAL A 158 -11.11 -8.92 -2.48
C VAL A 158 -10.96 -9.29 -1.01
N ASP A 159 -10.69 -10.56 -0.75
CA ASP A 159 -10.44 -11.07 0.60
C ASP A 159 -8.95 -10.92 0.98
N SER A 160 -8.05 -10.90 -0.01
CA SER A 160 -6.62 -10.72 0.19
C SER A 160 -5.96 -9.89 -0.91
N ALA A 161 -5.16 -8.90 -0.52
CA ALA A 161 -4.46 -8.00 -1.43
C ALA A 161 -2.97 -7.85 -1.06
N ALA A 162 -2.16 -7.49 -2.05
CA ALA A 162 -0.75 -7.16 -1.88
C ALA A 162 -0.46 -5.76 -2.41
N ASP A 163 0.25 -4.97 -1.63
CA ASP A 163 0.78 -3.66 -1.98
C ASP A 163 2.30 -3.75 -2.03
N LEU A 164 2.89 -3.52 -3.19
CA LEU A 164 4.32 -3.70 -3.43
C LEU A 164 4.95 -2.34 -3.77
N PHE A 165 5.61 -1.75 -2.76
CA PHE A 165 6.53 -0.60 -2.85
C PHE A 165 5.91 0.79 -3.08
N THR A 166 4.72 1.06 -2.54
CA THR A 166 3.95 2.27 -2.91
C THR A 166 4.26 3.51 -2.04
N TYR A 167 5.43 3.49 -1.42
CA TYR A 167 6.02 4.55 -0.62
C TYR A 167 5.13 5.02 0.53
N ARG A 168 5.39 4.49 1.73
CA ARG A 168 4.69 4.84 2.99
C ARG A 168 3.20 4.41 3.01
N GLY A 169 2.84 3.42 2.22
CA GLY A 169 1.54 2.75 2.22
C GLY A 169 0.43 3.54 1.56
N GLY A 170 0.72 4.36 0.53
CA GLY A 170 -0.29 5.17 -0.13
C GLY A 170 -1.45 4.34 -0.70
N SER A 171 -1.15 3.39 -1.59
CA SER A 171 -2.16 2.47 -2.09
C SER A 171 -2.52 1.38 -1.10
N ALA A 172 -1.64 1.03 -0.14
CA ALA A 172 -1.97 0.08 0.93
C ALA A 172 -3.18 0.57 1.75
N VAL A 173 -3.19 1.87 2.09
CA VAL A 173 -4.29 2.52 2.80
C VAL A 173 -5.57 2.56 1.95
N LEU A 174 -5.46 2.82 0.65
CA LEU A 174 -6.60 2.78 -0.27
C LEU A 174 -7.17 1.37 -0.45
N LEU A 175 -6.30 0.37 -0.59
CA LEU A 175 -6.68 -1.05 -0.66
C LEU A 175 -7.40 -1.47 0.62
N ALA A 176 -6.81 -1.23 1.80
CA ALA A 176 -7.43 -1.54 3.07
C ALA A 176 -8.80 -0.87 3.21
N HIS A 177 -8.90 0.41 2.87
CA HIS A 177 -10.17 1.13 2.97
C HIS A 177 -11.23 0.55 2.01
N GLY A 178 -10.85 0.28 0.76
CA GLY A 178 -11.73 -0.31 -0.24
C GLY A 178 -12.21 -1.70 0.18
N MET A 179 -11.28 -2.57 0.62
CA MET A 179 -11.59 -3.90 1.13
C MET A 179 -12.55 -3.83 2.33
N SER A 180 -12.33 -2.90 3.27
CA SER A 180 -13.20 -2.74 4.44
C SER A 180 -14.65 -2.32 4.11
N SER A 181 -14.85 -1.72 2.95
CA SER A 181 -16.16 -1.31 2.45
C SER A 181 -16.95 -2.48 1.86
N SER A 182 -16.30 -3.62 1.59
CA SER A 182 -16.97 -4.80 1.06
C SER A 182 -17.79 -5.51 2.15
N PRO A 183 -19.07 -5.85 1.89
CA PRO A 183 -19.86 -6.65 2.82
C PRO A 183 -19.23 -8.01 3.18
N LYS A 184 -18.43 -8.59 2.28
CA LYS A 184 -17.73 -9.86 2.51
C LYS A 184 -16.57 -9.72 3.48
N ALA A 185 -15.82 -8.61 3.43
CA ALA A 185 -14.69 -8.39 4.33
C ALA A 185 -15.13 -8.40 5.80
N ARG A 186 -16.33 -7.87 6.09
CA ARG A 186 -16.93 -7.91 7.44
C ARG A 186 -17.23 -9.32 7.95
N GLN A 187 -17.33 -10.31 7.07
CA GLN A 187 -17.61 -11.69 7.45
C GLN A 187 -16.35 -12.51 7.72
N ARG A 188 -15.21 -12.14 7.11
CA ARG A 188 -14.03 -13.03 7.05
C ARG A 188 -12.71 -12.39 7.46
N GLN A 189 -12.68 -11.09 7.79
CA GLN A 189 -11.48 -10.29 8.00
C GLN A 189 -10.56 -10.33 6.77
N ALA A 190 -10.49 -9.24 6.02
CA ALA A 190 -9.67 -9.21 4.82
C ALA A 190 -8.18 -9.05 5.18
N LEU A 191 -7.29 -9.60 4.36
CA LEU A 191 -5.85 -9.62 4.60
C LEU A 191 -5.11 -8.71 3.62
N LEU A 192 -4.29 -7.80 4.13
CA LEU A 192 -3.44 -6.93 3.32
C LEU A 192 -1.97 -7.22 3.60
N TRP A 193 -1.19 -7.45 2.54
CA TRP A 193 0.25 -7.56 2.60
C TRP A 193 0.87 -6.28 2.06
N ALA A 194 1.48 -5.47 2.90
CA ALA A 194 2.09 -4.21 2.48
C ALA A 194 3.62 -4.30 2.59
N TRP A 195 4.31 -4.14 1.48
CA TRP A 195 5.76 -4.25 1.39
C TRP A 195 6.38 -2.88 1.14
N GLU A 196 7.34 -2.52 1.98
CA GLU A 196 8.10 -1.27 1.89
C GLU A 196 9.59 -1.58 1.89
N LEU A 197 10.37 -0.79 1.16
CA LEU A 197 11.80 -1.04 0.94
C LEU A 197 12.64 -0.81 2.18
N ASN A 198 12.20 0.08 3.07
CA ASN A 198 12.93 0.39 4.28
C ASN A 198 12.02 0.47 5.51
N ARG A 199 12.70 0.42 6.65
CA ARG A 199 12.08 0.35 7.98
C ARG A 199 11.21 1.56 8.29
N LEU A 200 11.65 2.76 7.90
CA LEU A 200 10.94 3.99 8.18
C LEU A 200 9.64 4.09 7.37
N GLU A 201 9.68 3.70 6.10
CA GLU A 201 8.50 3.62 5.24
C GLU A 201 7.51 2.57 5.73
N ALA A 202 7.98 1.38 6.10
CA ALA A 202 7.16 0.33 6.70
C ALA A 202 6.47 0.81 7.99
N GLN A 203 7.21 1.46 8.89
CA GLN A 203 6.62 2.03 10.11
C GLN A 203 5.58 3.10 9.79
N GLN A 204 5.83 3.94 8.78
CA GLN A 204 4.88 4.97 8.40
C GLN A 204 3.61 4.37 7.77
N ALA A 205 3.76 3.37 6.90
CA ALA A 205 2.65 2.62 6.32
C ALA A 205 1.81 1.96 7.42
N ALA A 206 2.46 1.30 8.40
CA ALA A 206 1.81 0.72 9.57
C ALA A 206 0.97 1.74 10.34
N ARG A 207 1.57 2.89 10.71
CA ARG A 207 0.84 3.98 11.40
C ARG A 207 -0.35 4.49 10.61
N ASN A 208 -0.23 4.58 9.29
CA ASN A 208 -1.31 5.05 8.43
C ASN A 208 -2.46 4.03 8.36
N LEU A 209 -2.15 2.74 8.32
CA LEU A 209 -3.12 1.64 8.36
C LEU A 209 -3.81 1.53 9.73
N GLU A 210 -3.08 1.71 10.83
CA GLU A 210 -3.65 1.76 12.19
C GLU A 210 -4.66 2.90 12.34
N ARG A 211 -4.35 4.10 11.80
CA ARG A 211 -5.27 5.24 11.81
C ARG A 211 -6.55 4.99 11.01
N LEU A 212 -6.50 4.09 10.03
CA LEU A 212 -7.66 3.62 9.27
C LEU A 212 -8.50 2.61 10.07
N GLY A 213 -7.99 2.09 11.18
CA GLY A 213 -8.63 1.05 11.98
C GLY A 213 -8.29 -0.38 11.52
N ALA A 214 -7.21 -0.57 10.76
CA ALA A 214 -6.70 -1.91 10.45
C ALA A 214 -5.96 -2.51 11.66
N GLU A 215 -6.02 -3.84 11.81
CA GLU A 215 -5.12 -4.57 12.71
C GLU A 215 -3.76 -4.71 12.04
N VAL A 216 -2.72 -4.06 12.57
CA VAL A 216 -1.41 -4.07 11.93
C VAL A 216 -0.44 -4.97 12.70
N THR A 217 0.21 -5.88 11.98
CA THR A 217 1.43 -6.54 12.43
C THR A 217 2.58 -6.03 11.57
N TRP A 218 3.52 -5.32 12.18
CA TRP A 218 4.70 -4.81 11.50
C TRP A 218 5.89 -5.75 11.71
N LEU A 219 6.59 -6.07 10.62
CA LEU A 219 7.68 -7.02 10.56
C LEU A 219 8.92 -6.37 9.97
N SER A 220 10.05 -6.53 10.66
CA SER A 220 11.38 -6.15 10.19
C SER A 220 12.46 -7.20 10.57
N PRO A 221 12.30 -8.49 10.23
CA PRO A 221 13.33 -9.53 10.37
C PRO A 221 14.72 -9.10 9.90
N SER A 222 15.72 -9.61 10.61
CA SER A 222 17.14 -9.47 10.28
C SER A 222 17.61 -10.50 9.25
N GLU A 223 16.87 -11.59 9.08
CA GLU A 223 17.17 -12.70 8.16
C GLU A 223 15.88 -13.04 7.39
N TRP A 224 15.75 -12.55 6.16
CA TRP A 224 14.50 -12.54 5.38
C TRP A 224 14.49 -13.56 4.25
N GLU A 225 14.91 -14.79 4.53
CA GLU A 225 15.03 -15.81 3.50
C GLU A 225 14.53 -17.18 3.95
N GLY A 226 14.24 -18.03 2.95
CA GLY A 226 13.96 -19.45 3.16
C GLY A 226 12.54 -19.76 3.61
N GLU A 227 12.26 -21.06 3.70
CA GLU A 227 10.95 -21.61 4.02
C GLU A 227 10.48 -21.26 5.43
N GLU A 228 11.41 -21.13 6.38
CA GLU A 228 11.08 -20.80 7.78
C GLU A 228 10.43 -19.42 7.89
N THR A 229 10.98 -18.43 7.19
CA THR A 229 10.44 -17.07 7.16
C THR A 229 9.08 -17.02 6.46
N GLN A 230 8.90 -17.78 5.38
CA GLN A 230 7.61 -17.94 4.72
C GLN A 230 6.58 -18.58 5.66
N ALA A 231 6.96 -19.64 6.38
CA ALA A 231 6.09 -20.30 7.36
C ALA A 231 5.72 -19.39 8.54
N ALA A 232 6.64 -18.55 9.00
CA ALA A 232 6.37 -17.55 10.03
C ALA A 232 5.37 -16.49 9.54
N LEU A 233 5.55 -15.98 8.31
CA LEU A 233 4.59 -15.08 7.67
C LEU A 233 3.21 -15.72 7.53
N GLU A 234 3.16 -16.99 7.13
CA GLU A 234 1.93 -17.75 7.03
C GLU A 234 1.23 -17.90 8.38
N ALA A 235 1.96 -18.30 9.43
CA ALA A 235 1.42 -18.43 10.77
C ALA A 235 0.85 -17.10 11.29
N LEU A 236 1.55 -16.00 11.01
CA LEU A 236 1.05 -14.66 11.32
C LEU A 236 -0.20 -14.35 10.52
N ALA A 237 -0.25 -14.61 9.23
CA ALA A 237 -1.41 -14.34 8.38
C ALA A 237 -2.68 -15.10 8.79
N VAL A 238 -2.55 -16.34 9.24
CA VAL A 238 -3.69 -17.15 9.72
C VAL A 238 -4.30 -16.62 11.01
N GLY A 239 -3.53 -15.86 11.80
CA GLY A 239 -3.77 -15.39 13.17
C GLY A 239 -5.19 -15.51 13.77
N GLY A 240 -5.22 -15.92 15.04
CA GLY A 240 -6.44 -16.24 15.77
C GLY A 240 -6.64 -17.75 15.87
N ALA A 241 -7.26 -18.21 16.97
CA ALA A 241 -7.59 -19.62 17.12
C ALA A 241 -8.59 -20.02 16.01
N PRO A 242 -8.29 -21.05 15.19
CA PRO A 242 -9.19 -21.46 14.11
C PRO A 242 -10.59 -21.74 14.66
N GLY A 243 -11.59 -21.03 14.14
CA GLY A 243 -13.01 -21.23 14.48
C GLY A 243 -13.63 -20.22 15.45
N SER A 244 -12.90 -19.21 15.92
CA SER A 244 -13.53 -18.10 16.66
C SER A 244 -14.18 -17.12 15.69
N PRO A 245 -15.50 -16.88 15.74
CA PRO A 245 -16.11 -15.84 14.91
C PRO A 245 -15.46 -14.48 15.25
N PRO A 246 -15.17 -13.63 14.25
CA PRO A 246 -14.60 -12.32 14.51
C PRO A 246 -15.55 -11.55 15.43
N SER A 247 -14.98 -10.91 16.46
CA SER A 247 -15.76 -10.00 17.30
C SER A 247 -16.50 -9.00 16.40
N PRO A 248 -17.75 -8.59 16.70
CA PRO A 248 -18.41 -7.51 15.96
C PRO A 248 -17.63 -6.18 16.01
N THR A 249 -16.67 -6.06 16.92
CA THR A 249 -15.73 -4.94 17.03
C THR A 249 -14.37 -5.22 16.40
N ALA A 250 -14.16 -6.41 15.82
CA ALA A 250 -12.90 -6.78 15.21
C ALA A 250 -12.65 -5.89 13.97
N PRO A 251 -11.40 -5.46 13.76
CA PRO A 251 -11.04 -4.69 12.58
C PRO A 251 -11.31 -5.51 11.32
N VAL A 252 -11.94 -4.88 10.34
CA VAL A 252 -12.37 -5.52 9.09
C VAL A 252 -11.17 -5.96 8.24
N VAL A 253 -10.04 -5.27 8.40
CA VAL A 253 -8.80 -5.55 7.66
C VAL A 253 -7.67 -5.81 8.65
N ARG A 254 -6.93 -6.88 8.38
CA ARG A 254 -5.66 -7.21 9.02
C ARG A 254 -4.55 -6.98 8.03
N ALA A 255 -3.53 -6.22 8.42
CA ALA A 255 -2.42 -5.85 7.57
C ALA A 255 -1.10 -6.37 8.14
N LEU A 256 -0.36 -7.10 7.31
CA LEU A 256 1.04 -7.45 7.55
C LEU A 256 1.90 -6.44 6.80
N VAL A 257 2.58 -5.57 7.56
CA VAL A 257 3.43 -4.52 7.00
C VAL A 257 4.89 -4.95 7.13
N ILE A 258 5.55 -5.12 6.00
CA ILE A 258 6.82 -5.80 5.89
C ILE A 258 7.88 -4.82 5.38
N SER A 259 8.93 -4.64 6.17
CA SER A 259 10.13 -3.88 5.81
C SER A 259 11.14 -4.82 5.15
N ALA A 260 10.94 -5.15 3.89
CA ALA A 260 11.86 -5.96 3.10
C ALA A 260 11.53 -5.85 1.61
N ALA A 261 12.50 -6.20 0.76
CA ALA A 261 12.18 -6.62 -0.59
C ALA A 261 11.39 -7.96 -0.53
N PRO A 262 10.23 -8.08 -1.17
CA PRO A 262 9.47 -9.33 -1.26
C PRO A 262 10.18 -10.43 -2.04
N PHE A 263 11.32 -10.09 -2.65
CA PHE A 263 12.01 -10.87 -3.64
C PHE A 263 13.51 -10.73 -3.39
N LEU A 264 14.22 -11.86 -3.50
CA LEU A 264 15.66 -11.92 -3.30
C LEU A 264 16.34 -11.88 -4.66
N HIS A 265 17.40 -11.09 -4.76
CA HIS A 265 18.34 -11.14 -5.88
C HIS A 265 19.66 -11.73 -5.38
N ARG A 266 19.88 -13.02 -5.61
CA ARG A 266 21.20 -13.63 -5.46
C ARG A 266 21.76 -13.92 -6.85
N PRO A 267 22.95 -13.39 -7.20
CA PRO A 267 23.63 -13.81 -8.42
C PRO A 267 23.92 -15.31 -8.34
N GLY A 268 23.41 -16.11 -9.29
CA GLY A 268 23.83 -17.52 -9.47
C GLY A 268 22.74 -18.58 -9.59
N ASP A 269 21.53 -18.37 -9.04
CA ASP A 269 20.48 -19.40 -9.02
C ASP A 269 19.06 -18.84 -9.24
N GLU A 270 18.74 -18.45 -10.48
CA GLU A 270 17.42 -17.89 -10.82
C GLU A 270 16.24 -18.82 -10.52
N ALA A 271 16.46 -20.14 -10.56
CA ALA A 271 15.45 -21.15 -10.26
C ALA A 271 15.16 -21.26 -8.74
N GLU A 272 16.20 -21.27 -7.89
CA GLU A 272 16.03 -21.32 -6.43
C GLU A 272 15.50 -19.99 -5.87
N LEU A 273 15.82 -18.87 -6.52
CA LEU A 273 15.32 -17.55 -6.15
C LEU A 273 13.80 -17.45 -6.20
N GLY A 274 13.16 -18.15 -7.14
CA GLY A 274 11.71 -18.24 -7.18
C GLY A 274 11.16 -18.93 -5.95
N GLU A 275 11.78 -20.03 -5.51
CA GLU A 275 11.26 -20.84 -4.41
C GLU A 275 11.41 -20.17 -3.04
N ALA A 276 12.51 -19.45 -2.83
CA ALA A 276 12.78 -18.72 -1.59
C ALA A 276 12.06 -17.36 -1.48
N ALA A 277 11.48 -16.84 -2.56
CA ALA A 277 10.85 -15.52 -2.59
C ALA A 277 9.69 -15.42 -1.57
N LEU A 278 9.74 -14.39 -0.72
CA LEU A 278 8.75 -14.18 0.33
C LEU A 278 7.35 -13.90 -0.21
N ILE A 279 7.24 -13.40 -1.44
CA ILE A 279 5.96 -13.23 -2.15
C ILE A 279 5.16 -14.54 -2.30
N ARG A 280 5.78 -15.71 -2.09
CA ARG A 280 5.08 -16.99 -2.10
C ARG A 280 4.22 -17.20 -0.87
N ALA A 281 4.65 -16.70 0.29
CA ALA A 281 3.90 -16.81 1.55
C ALA A 281 2.43 -16.36 1.38
N PRO A 282 2.13 -15.15 0.86
CA PRO A 282 0.75 -14.69 0.70
C PRO A 282 -0.07 -15.46 -0.34
N CYS A 283 0.55 -16.37 -1.08
CA CYS A 283 -0.06 -17.10 -2.19
C CYS A 283 -0.12 -18.62 -1.96
N ARG A 284 0.35 -19.10 -0.81
CA ARG A 284 0.24 -20.51 -0.45
C ARG A 284 -1.22 -20.92 -0.24
N PRO A 285 -1.62 -22.15 -0.66
CA PRO A 285 -3.00 -22.63 -0.50
C PRO A 285 -3.52 -22.66 0.94
N GLY A 286 -2.62 -22.75 1.93
CA GLY A 286 -2.96 -22.79 3.35
C GLY A 286 -3.51 -21.48 3.91
N LEU A 287 -3.25 -20.33 3.25
CA LEU A 287 -3.69 -18.99 3.70
C LEU A 287 -5.06 -18.57 3.14
N GLY A 288 -5.96 -19.52 2.95
CA GLY A 288 -7.27 -19.27 2.35
C GLY A 288 -7.17 -19.05 0.84
N ARG A 289 -7.68 -17.92 0.35
CA ARG A 289 -7.76 -17.64 -1.11
C ARG A 289 -6.46 -17.10 -1.71
N GLY A 290 -5.44 -16.79 -0.91
CA GLY A 290 -4.22 -16.14 -1.42
C GLY A 290 -4.49 -14.76 -2.05
N VAL A 291 -3.46 -14.09 -2.55
CA VAL A 291 -3.58 -12.73 -3.13
C VAL A 291 -4.52 -12.72 -4.35
N GLU A 292 -5.53 -11.84 -4.32
CA GLU A 292 -6.48 -11.65 -5.43
C GLU A 292 -6.28 -10.33 -6.17
N PHE A 293 -5.73 -9.32 -5.48
CA PHE A 293 -5.42 -8.00 -6.03
C PHE A 293 -4.01 -7.58 -5.61
N ALA A 294 -3.15 -7.30 -6.57
CA ALA A 294 -1.85 -6.67 -6.32
C ALA A 294 -1.77 -5.25 -6.88
N VAL A 295 -1.12 -4.35 -6.15
CA VAL A 295 -0.67 -3.03 -6.62
C VAL A 295 0.86 -3.05 -6.72
N LEU A 296 1.38 -2.72 -7.89
CA LEU A 296 2.81 -2.67 -8.19
C LEU A 296 3.23 -1.21 -8.39
N ASP A 297 4.09 -0.70 -7.52
CA ASP A 297 4.72 0.61 -7.67
C ASP A 297 6.23 0.53 -7.48
N PRO A 298 6.93 -0.24 -8.33
CA PRO A 298 8.35 -0.47 -8.12
C PRO A 298 9.18 0.80 -8.37
N THR A 299 10.16 1.01 -7.51
CA THR A 299 11.19 2.04 -7.65
C THR A 299 12.33 1.63 -8.60
N GLY A 300 12.36 0.36 -9.02
CA GLY A 300 13.34 -0.18 -9.96
C GLY A 300 12.78 -1.33 -10.82
N PRO A 301 13.65 -2.03 -11.56
CA PRO A 301 13.26 -3.21 -12.33
C PRO A 301 12.76 -4.34 -11.43
N ILE A 302 11.57 -4.89 -11.72
CA ILE A 302 10.94 -5.97 -10.92
C ILE A 302 10.44 -7.13 -11.80
N VAL A 303 11.34 -7.74 -12.57
CA VAL A 303 10.97 -8.77 -13.54
C VAL A 303 10.77 -10.15 -12.93
N PRO A 304 11.79 -10.76 -12.28
CA PRO A 304 11.60 -11.99 -11.52
C PRO A 304 10.42 -11.90 -10.56
N GLU A 305 10.25 -10.72 -9.96
CA GLU A 305 9.28 -10.38 -8.95
C GLU A 305 7.86 -10.64 -9.45
N ILE A 306 7.52 -10.04 -10.59
CA ILE A 306 6.17 -10.15 -11.13
C ILE A 306 5.93 -11.54 -11.70
N ALA A 307 6.94 -12.16 -12.29
CA ALA A 307 6.80 -13.54 -12.74
C ALA A 307 6.52 -14.48 -11.56
N ASN A 308 7.26 -14.34 -10.45
CA ASN A 308 7.02 -15.10 -9.22
C ASN A 308 5.64 -14.83 -8.63
N LEU A 309 5.18 -13.57 -8.60
CA LEU A 309 3.82 -13.24 -8.20
C LEU A 309 2.78 -13.97 -9.07
N LEU A 310 2.92 -13.91 -10.40
CA LEU A 310 1.98 -14.54 -11.33
C LEU A 310 1.97 -16.08 -11.23
N VAL A 311 3.15 -16.69 -11.06
CA VAL A 311 3.28 -18.14 -10.92
C VAL A 311 2.76 -18.62 -9.57
N SER A 312 3.03 -17.87 -8.51
CA SER A 312 2.75 -18.30 -7.14
C SER A 312 1.32 -18.02 -6.71
N CYS A 313 0.66 -17.02 -7.30
CA CYS A 313 -0.65 -16.51 -6.88
C CYS A 313 -1.75 -16.87 -7.90
N PRO A 314 -2.24 -18.12 -7.94
CA PRO A 314 -3.22 -18.56 -8.96
C PRO A 314 -4.56 -17.81 -8.87
N ASN A 315 -4.86 -17.23 -7.71
CA ASN A 315 -6.09 -16.47 -7.47
C ASN A 315 -5.98 -14.98 -7.80
N LEU A 316 -4.79 -14.51 -8.22
CA LEU A 316 -4.60 -13.14 -8.66
C LEU A 316 -5.49 -12.86 -9.87
N ARG A 317 -6.39 -11.88 -9.71
CA ARG A 317 -7.40 -11.52 -10.70
C ARG A 317 -7.51 -10.01 -10.94
N TRP A 318 -6.83 -9.21 -10.13
CA TRP A 318 -6.64 -7.77 -10.33
C TRP A 318 -5.17 -7.40 -10.22
N LEU A 319 -4.71 -6.51 -11.10
CA LEU A 319 -3.36 -5.96 -11.05
C LEU A 319 -3.39 -4.47 -11.38
N ALA A 320 -2.95 -3.64 -10.45
CA ALA A 320 -2.70 -2.22 -10.67
C ALA A 320 -1.19 -2.02 -10.82
N VAL A 321 -0.77 -1.36 -11.89
CA VAL A 321 0.64 -1.17 -12.20
C VAL A 321 0.92 0.31 -12.40
N ASN A 322 1.76 0.89 -11.57
CA ASN A 322 2.30 2.23 -11.74
C ASN A 322 3.57 2.21 -12.58
N ASN A 323 4.01 3.38 -13.04
CA ASN A 323 5.29 3.57 -13.72
C ASN A 323 5.51 2.67 -14.95
N VAL A 324 4.45 2.40 -15.72
CA VAL A 324 4.52 1.46 -16.86
C VAL A 324 5.34 1.97 -18.05
N ASN A 325 5.62 3.28 -18.08
CA ASN A 325 6.46 3.93 -19.08
C ASN A 325 7.94 3.95 -18.71
N LEU A 326 8.31 3.54 -17.49
CA LEU A 326 9.71 3.46 -17.10
C LEU A 326 10.37 2.23 -17.72
N PRO A 327 11.53 2.40 -18.40
CA PRO A 327 12.32 1.27 -18.89
C PRO A 327 12.56 0.27 -17.75
N HIS A 328 12.41 -1.02 -18.06
CA HIS A 328 12.71 -2.14 -17.14
C HIS A 328 11.87 -2.25 -15.84
N HIS A 329 11.04 -1.27 -15.51
CA HIS A 329 10.05 -1.37 -14.43
C HIS A 329 8.84 -2.26 -14.84
N ALA A 330 7.80 -2.32 -14.01
CA ALA A 330 6.63 -3.19 -14.20
C ALA A 330 5.81 -3.00 -15.50
N GLY A 331 6.15 -2.03 -16.36
CA GLY A 331 5.51 -1.85 -17.65
C GLY A 331 5.56 -3.09 -18.56
N TRP A 332 6.61 -3.91 -18.45
CA TRP A 332 6.70 -5.18 -19.17
C TRP A 332 5.60 -6.15 -18.75
N ALA A 333 5.28 -6.25 -17.46
CA ALA A 333 4.26 -7.16 -16.96
C ALA A 333 2.86 -6.76 -17.44
N ALA A 334 2.55 -5.46 -17.42
CA ALA A 334 1.29 -4.98 -17.96
C ALA A 334 1.14 -5.30 -19.46
N ARG A 335 2.24 -5.27 -20.24
CA ARG A 335 2.24 -5.69 -21.65
C ARG A 335 2.09 -7.21 -21.81
N GLN A 336 2.84 -7.99 -21.03
CA GLN A 336 2.76 -9.46 -21.07
C GLN A 336 1.35 -9.94 -20.73
N LEU A 337 0.79 -9.48 -19.61
CA LEU A 337 -0.57 -9.85 -19.21
C LEU A 337 -1.60 -9.41 -20.25
N ALA A 338 -1.50 -8.20 -20.81
CA ALA A 338 -2.43 -7.76 -21.85
C ALA A 338 -2.37 -8.64 -23.11
N ASN A 339 -1.27 -9.35 -23.35
CA ASN A 339 -1.11 -10.30 -24.45
C ASN A 339 -1.54 -11.73 -24.08
N LEU A 340 -1.75 -12.04 -22.79
CA LEU A 340 -2.25 -13.33 -22.35
C LEU A 340 -3.78 -13.38 -22.46
N THR A 341 -4.30 -14.48 -23.01
CA THR A 341 -5.74 -14.71 -23.11
C THR A 341 -6.41 -14.62 -21.74
N GLY A 342 -7.36 -13.71 -21.62
CA GLY A 342 -8.19 -13.58 -20.42
C GLY A 342 -7.75 -12.51 -19.43
N TRP A 343 -6.74 -11.70 -19.74
CA TRP A 343 -6.43 -10.47 -19.00
C TRP A 343 -6.80 -9.25 -19.84
N HIS A 344 -7.33 -8.22 -19.18
CA HIS A 344 -7.87 -7.04 -19.85
C HIS A 344 -7.36 -5.78 -19.19
N VAL A 345 -7.05 -4.76 -19.99
CA VAL A 345 -6.81 -3.41 -19.48
C VAL A 345 -8.15 -2.71 -19.29
N LEU A 346 -8.48 -2.39 -18.04
CA LEU A 346 -9.76 -1.77 -17.66
C LEU A 346 -9.65 -0.25 -17.66
N ALA A 347 -8.52 0.27 -17.18
CA ALA A 347 -8.23 1.69 -17.19
C ALA A 347 -6.73 1.92 -17.36
N GLN A 348 -6.38 3.08 -17.89
CA GLN A 348 -5.01 3.55 -17.99
C GLN A 348 -5.01 5.08 -17.98
N GLY A 349 -3.88 5.67 -17.63
CA GLY A 349 -3.71 7.11 -17.69
C GLY A 349 -2.29 7.51 -17.29
N GLU A 350 -2.16 8.80 -17.03
CA GLU A 350 -0.88 9.41 -16.68
C GLU A 350 -1.08 10.48 -15.59
N TYR A 351 0.01 10.83 -14.91
CA TYR A 351 0.08 11.96 -13.99
C TYR A 351 1.51 12.46 -13.91
N GLU A 352 1.66 13.73 -13.54
CA GLU A 352 2.96 14.35 -13.36
C GLU A 352 3.41 14.21 -11.90
N VAL A 353 4.65 13.79 -11.71
CA VAL A 353 5.36 13.88 -10.43
C VAL A 353 6.51 14.87 -10.56
N PRO A 354 6.93 15.52 -9.45
CA PRO A 354 8.15 16.29 -9.43
C PRO A 354 9.32 15.46 -9.98
N GLU A 355 10.29 16.14 -10.60
CA GLU A 355 11.51 15.47 -11.06
C GLU A 355 12.16 14.73 -9.87
N VAL A 356 12.39 13.43 -10.06
CA VAL A 356 13.09 12.58 -9.09
C VAL A 356 14.41 12.17 -9.73
N GLN A 357 15.50 12.58 -9.10
CA GLN A 357 16.84 12.09 -9.41
C GLN A 357 17.19 10.99 -8.40
N ILE A 358 17.47 9.78 -8.89
CA ILE A 358 18.01 8.70 -8.08
C ILE A 358 19.38 8.35 -8.68
N GLY A 359 20.45 8.62 -7.93
CA GLY A 359 21.81 8.52 -8.45
C GLY A 359 22.03 9.49 -9.62
N SER A 360 22.49 8.97 -10.76
CA SER A 360 22.68 9.72 -12.01
C SER A 360 21.49 9.64 -12.97
N VAL A 361 20.42 8.93 -12.61
CA VAL A 361 19.27 8.71 -13.48
C VAL A 361 18.18 9.74 -13.15
N THR A 362 17.83 10.56 -14.14
CA THR A 362 16.64 11.41 -14.09
C THR A 362 15.45 10.63 -14.61
N TYR A 363 14.47 10.41 -13.74
CA TYR A 363 13.25 9.74 -14.15
C TYR A 363 12.27 10.75 -14.78
N PRO A 364 11.54 10.36 -15.86
CA PRO A 364 10.54 11.22 -16.50
C PRO A 364 9.55 11.84 -15.50
N THR A 365 9.16 13.09 -15.61
CA THR A 365 8.14 13.66 -14.72
C THR A 365 6.76 13.02 -14.95
N MET A 366 6.48 12.63 -16.19
CA MET A 366 5.23 11.94 -16.55
C MET A 366 5.29 10.46 -16.15
N ARG A 367 4.36 10.01 -15.31
CA ARG A 367 4.16 8.61 -14.91
C ARG A 367 2.93 8.05 -15.57
N HIS A 368 3.03 6.85 -16.13
CA HIS A 368 1.90 6.14 -16.72
C HIS A 368 1.47 5.00 -15.80
N TRP A 369 0.18 4.71 -15.74
CA TRP A 369 -0.37 3.61 -14.95
C TRP A 369 -1.39 2.79 -15.74
N ARG A 370 -1.62 1.56 -15.30
CA ARG A 370 -2.63 0.65 -15.85
C ARG A 370 -3.32 -0.12 -14.74
N LEU A 371 -4.63 -0.32 -14.89
CA LEU A 371 -5.42 -1.26 -14.09
C LEU A 371 -5.86 -2.41 -14.99
N LEU A 372 -5.48 -3.62 -14.61
CA LEU A 372 -5.81 -4.85 -15.31
C LEU A 372 -6.70 -5.74 -14.45
N ALA A 373 -7.54 -6.53 -15.12
CA ALA A 373 -8.37 -7.55 -14.50
C ALA A 373 -8.37 -8.82 -15.34
N ARG A 374 -8.40 -9.98 -14.68
CA ARG A 374 -8.59 -11.29 -15.30
C ARG A 374 -10.08 -11.53 -15.55
N SER A 375 -10.43 -12.27 -16.60
CA SER A 375 -11.81 -12.44 -17.06
C SER A 375 -12.76 -12.96 -15.99
N ASP A 376 -12.28 -13.81 -15.08
CA ASP A 376 -13.08 -14.36 -13.99
C ASP A 376 -13.52 -13.30 -12.96
N ALA A 377 -12.71 -12.25 -12.75
CA ALA A 377 -13.15 -11.09 -11.96
C ALA A 377 -14.29 -10.31 -12.64
N LEU A 378 -14.30 -10.28 -13.98
CA LEU A 378 -15.23 -9.45 -14.75
C LEU A 378 -16.62 -10.07 -14.96
N ARG A 379 -16.72 -11.39 -14.82
CA ARG A 379 -17.98 -12.14 -14.90
C ARG A 379 -18.93 -11.84 -13.74
N VAL A 380 -18.38 -11.39 -12.61
CA VAL A 380 -19.18 -10.91 -11.50
C VAL A 380 -19.52 -9.46 -11.79
N LEU A 381 -20.80 -9.13 -11.90
CA LEU A 381 -21.23 -7.75 -12.11
C LEU A 381 -20.81 -6.86 -10.94
N PRO A 382 -20.32 -5.64 -11.18
CA PRO A 382 -20.04 -4.72 -10.10
C PRO A 382 -21.34 -4.36 -9.36
N PRO A 383 -21.30 -4.13 -8.04
CA PRO A 383 -22.47 -3.72 -7.27
C PRO A 383 -22.99 -2.35 -7.73
N ALA A 384 -24.26 -2.04 -7.48
CA ALA A 384 -24.77 -0.69 -7.73
C ALA A 384 -23.91 0.37 -7.00
N LEU A 385 -23.60 1.48 -7.67
CA LEU A 385 -22.73 2.53 -7.12
C LEU A 385 -23.21 3.05 -5.76
N SER A 386 -24.52 3.17 -5.56
CA SER A 386 -25.13 3.60 -4.29
C SER A 386 -24.88 2.64 -3.11
N LYS A 387 -24.40 1.43 -3.36
CA LYS A 387 -23.99 0.48 -2.32
C LYS A 387 -22.51 0.60 -1.95
N VAL A 388 -21.72 1.31 -2.76
CA VAL A 388 -20.27 1.45 -2.60
C VAL A 388 -19.91 2.89 -2.21
N LEU A 389 -20.47 3.86 -2.92
CA LEU A 389 -20.31 5.27 -2.60
C LEU A 389 -21.20 5.60 -1.40
N PRO A 390 -20.64 6.15 -0.30
CA PRO A 390 -21.44 6.62 0.82
C PRO A 390 -22.36 7.75 0.36
N SER A 391 -23.62 7.71 0.78
CA SER A 391 -24.65 8.73 0.50
C SER A 391 -24.33 10.10 1.07
#